data_AF-A0A0G1UM25-F1
#
_entry.id   AF-A0A0G1UM25-F1
#
_cell.length_a   1.000
_cell.length_b   1.000
_cell.length_c   1.000
_cell.angle_alpha   90.00
_cell.angle_beta   90.00
_cell.angle_gamma   90.00
#
_symmetry.space_group_name_H-M   'P 1'
#
loop_
_entity.id
_entity.type
_entity.pdbx_description
1 polymer ?
#
loop_
_entity_poly.entity_id
_entity_poly.type
_entity_poly.pdbx_seq_one_letter_code
_entity_poly.pdbx_strand_id
1 'polypeptide(L)'
;MICSNTMIQKPHNTKEKGVIESLVYKEGDVYVGVCLTFGIVEEGNDPVKLLQSIKEASLLHLRTVVARNMSDDLLNRYAPNEYWEKYYATLKTLVRQQTRTSKKTAIPTPYFSRNPYSQATSPIIP
;
A
#
# COMPACT_ATOMS: atom_id res chain seq x y z
N MET A 1 -4.13 8.06 -32.82
CA MET A 1 -3.69 6.85 -32.10
C MET A 1 -2.67 7.30 -31.05
N ILE A 2 -3.09 7.52 -29.81
CA ILE A 2 -2.20 8.03 -28.75
C ILE A 2 -1.67 6.80 -28.01
N CYS A 3 -0.50 6.30 -28.41
CA CYS A 3 0.25 5.33 -27.63
C CYS A 3 0.85 6.06 -26.42
N SER A 4 0.08 6.17 -25.33
CA SER A 4 0.58 6.63 -24.04
C SER A 4 1.51 5.55 -23.47
N ASN A 5 2.74 5.50 -23.96
CA ASN A 5 3.78 4.56 -23.53
C ASN A 5 4.22 4.94 -22.11
N THR A 6 3.40 4.59 -21.12
CA THR A 6 3.71 4.81 -19.72
C THR A 6 4.67 3.70 -19.32
N MET A 7 5.97 4.00 -19.24
CA MET A 7 6.96 3.01 -18.79
C MET A 7 6.59 2.53 -17.37
N ILE A 8 6.21 1.27 -17.28
CA ILE A 8 5.92 0.58 -16.01
C ILE A 8 7.26 0.31 -15.34
N GLN A 9 7.55 1.01 -14.25
CA GLN A 9 8.76 0.79 -13.46
C GLN A 9 8.53 -0.35 -12.48
N LYS A 10 9.35 -1.39 -12.51
CA LYS A 10 9.26 -2.53 -11.60
C LYS A 10 10.47 -2.48 -10.65
N PRO A 11 10.29 -2.54 -9.32
CA PRO A 11 11.43 -2.51 -8.41
C PRO A 11 12.26 -3.78 -8.52
N HIS A 12 13.57 -3.60 -8.52
CA HIS A 12 14.52 -4.70 -8.55
C HIS A 12 14.87 -5.16 -7.14
N ASN A 13 14.66 -6.44 -6.87
CA ASN A 13 14.85 -7.07 -5.56
C ASN A 13 16.12 -7.92 -5.54
N THR A 14 16.80 -7.89 -4.40
CA THR A 14 17.92 -8.77 -4.06
C THR A 14 17.59 -9.55 -2.78
N LYS A 15 18.45 -10.48 -2.38
CA LYS A 15 18.25 -11.27 -1.14
C LYS A 15 18.32 -10.40 0.12
N GLU A 16 18.94 -9.22 0.03
CA GLU A 16 19.16 -8.29 1.15
C GLU A 16 18.10 -7.19 1.23
N LYS A 17 17.52 -6.78 0.09
CA LYS A 17 16.56 -5.68 0.03
C LYS A 17 15.56 -5.84 -1.11
N GLY A 18 14.33 -5.38 -0.87
CA GLY A 18 13.31 -5.39 -1.91
C GLY A 18 11.96 -4.92 -1.43
N VAL A 19 11.01 -4.88 -2.36
CA VAL A 19 9.60 -4.58 -2.11
C VAL A 19 8.76 -5.72 -2.70
N ILE A 20 7.73 -6.12 -1.95
CA ILE A 20 6.71 -7.04 -2.43
C ILE A 20 5.42 -6.24 -2.60
N GLU A 21 4.99 -6.09 -3.85
CA GLU A 21 3.73 -5.45 -4.18
C GLU A 21 2.65 -6.49 -4.45
N SER A 22 1.47 -6.22 -3.92
CA SER A 22 0.30 -7.05 -4.15
C SER A 22 -0.92 -6.19 -4.43
N LEU A 23 -1.82 -6.74 -5.23
CA LEU A 23 -3.10 -6.14 -5.60
C LEU A 23 -4.19 -7.18 -5.39
N VAL A 24 -5.34 -6.76 -4.87
CA VAL A 24 -6.58 -7.53 -4.93
C VAL A 24 -7.63 -6.65 -5.57
N TYR A 25 -8.33 -7.18 -6.57
CA TYR A 25 -9.40 -6.48 -7.27
C TYR A 25 -10.53 -7.44 -7.64
N LYS A 26 -11.71 -6.89 -7.90
CA LYS A 26 -12.88 -7.69 -8.31
C LYS A 26 -12.90 -7.85 -9.83
N GLU A 27 -13.15 -9.06 -10.32
CA GLU A 27 -13.29 -9.38 -11.74
C GLU A 27 -14.49 -10.31 -11.92
N GLY A 28 -15.58 -9.79 -12.50
CA GLY A 28 -16.85 -10.51 -12.54
C GLY A 28 -17.38 -10.83 -11.14
N ASP A 29 -17.64 -12.11 -10.88
CA ASP A 29 -18.18 -12.63 -9.61
C ASP A 29 -17.10 -13.05 -8.60
N VAL A 30 -15.83 -13.01 -8.98
CA VAL A 30 -14.70 -13.40 -8.13
C VAL A 30 -13.78 -12.22 -7.82
N TYR A 31 -12.91 -12.40 -6.84
CA TYR A 31 -11.76 -11.53 -6.60
C TYR A 31 -10.50 -12.20 -7.12
N VAL A 32 -9.63 -11.39 -7.71
CA VAL A 32 -8.32 -11.78 -8.21
C VAL A 32 -7.27 -11.11 -7.33
N GLY A 33 -6.39 -11.93 -6.76
CA GLY A 33 -5.25 -11.53 -5.94
C GLY A 33 -3.97 -11.79 -6.71
N VAL A 34 -3.07 -10.80 -6.73
CA VAL A 34 -1.84 -10.86 -7.51
C VAL A 34 -0.68 -10.37 -6.66
N CYS A 35 0.35 -11.19 -6.50
CA CYS A 35 1.69 -10.73 -6.13
C CYS A 35 2.42 -10.30 -7.40
N LEU A 36 2.55 -8.99 -7.58
CA LEU A 36 3.12 -8.38 -8.79
C LEU A 36 4.61 -8.70 -8.93
N THR A 37 5.29 -8.81 -7.80
CA THR A 37 6.74 -9.02 -7.71
C THR A 37 7.15 -10.44 -8.10
N PHE A 38 6.39 -11.45 -7.66
CA PHE A 38 6.72 -12.86 -7.87
C PHE A 38 5.83 -13.57 -8.89
N GLY A 39 4.86 -12.85 -9.48
CA GLY A 39 3.98 -13.40 -10.51
C GLY A 39 3.03 -14.47 -9.97
N ILE A 40 2.65 -14.38 -8.70
CA ILE A 40 1.69 -15.31 -8.07
C ILE A 40 0.29 -14.73 -8.27
N VAL A 41 -0.63 -15.55 -8.78
CA VAL A 41 -2.03 -15.17 -9.02
C VAL A 41 -2.94 -16.20 -8.35
N GLU A 42 -3.92 -15.73 -7.60
CA GLU A 42 -4.94 -16.54 -6.94
C GLU A 42 -6.31 -15.91 -7.13
N GLU A 43 -7.36 -16.73 -7.11
CA GLU A 43 -8.75 -16.28 -7.14
C GLU A 43 -9.45 -16.67 -5.84
N GLY A 44 -10.46 -15.88 -5.45
CA GLY A 44 -11.25 -16.18 -4.26
C GLY A 44 -12.52 -15.35 -4.16
N ASN A 45 -13.42 -15.77 -3.28
CA ASN A 45 -14.72 -15.11 -3.08
C ASN A 45 -14.72 -14.09 -1.93
N ASP A 46 -13.65 -14.09 -1.11
CA ASP A 46 -13.46 -13.18 0.02
C ASP A 46 -12.16 -12.40 -0.19
N PRO A 47 -12.21 -11.07 -0.41
CA PRO A 47 -11.03 -10.28 -0.73
C PRO A 47 -10.04 -10.18 0.43
N VAL A 48 -10.50 -10.29 1.67
CA VAL A 48 -9.64 -10.19 2.87
C VAL A 48 -8.86 -11.49 3.02
N LYS A 49 -9.54 -12.64 2.91
CA LYS A 49 -8.88 -13.95 2.93
C LYS A 49 -7.93 -14.12 1.76
N LEU A 50 -8.33 -13.67 0.57
CA LEU A 50 -7.49 -13.72 -0.62
C LEU A 50 -6.22 -12.87 -0.47
N LEU A 51 -6.32 -11.67 0.09
CA LEU A 51 -5.14 -10.85 0.39
C LEU A 51 -4.20 -11.53 1.38
N GLN A 52 -4.75 -12.19 2.41
CA GLN A 52 -3.95 -12.93 3.38
C GLN A 52 -3.23 -14.11 2.72
N SER A 53 -3.93 -14.89 1.90
CA SER A 53 -3.38 -16.00 1.12
C SER A 53 -2.22 -15.56 0.23
N ILE A 54 -2.41 -14.50 -0.56
CA ILE A 54 -1.35 -13.93 -1.41
C ILE A 54 -0.14 -13.49 -0.61
N LYS A 55 -0.32 -12.86 0.56
CA LYS A 55 0.79 -12.46 1.44
C LYS A 55 1.56 -13.67 1.95
N GLU A 56 0.86 -14.72 2.37
CA GLU A 56 1.48 -15.95 2.86
C GLU A 56 2.27 -16.66 1.75
N ALA A 57 1.68 -16.82 0.57
CA ALA A 57 2.34 -17.38 -0.60
C ALA A 57 3.59 -16.58 -0.99
N SER A 58 3.50 -15.24 -0.98
CA SER A 58 4.62 -14.35 -1.28
C SER A 58 5.76 -14.48 -0.27
N LEU A 59 5.42 -14.52 1.03
CA LEU A 59 6.42 -14.66 2.10
C LEU A 59 7.08 -16.04 2.07
N LEU A 60 6.31 -17.10 1.81
CA LEU A 60 6.83 -18.46 1.69
C LEU A 60 7.80 -18.57 0.50
N HIS A 61 7.44 -17.99 -0.64
CA HIS A 61 8.30 -17.92 -1.83
C HIS A 61 9.61 -17.20 -1.52
N LEU A 62 9.54 -15.97 -0.97
CA LEU A 62 10.71 -15.19 -0.58
C LEU A 62 11.63 -15.99 0.36
N ARG A 63 11.07 -16.54 1.45
CA ARG A 63 11.82 -17.32 2.44
C ARG A 63 12.51 -18.53 1.81
N THR A 64 11.82 -19.23 0.91
CA THR A 64 12.37 -20.41 0.25
C THR A 64 13.53 -20.04 -0.67
N VAL A 65 13.37 -19.00 -1.49
CA VAL A 65 14.40 -18.51 -2.42
C VAL A 65 15.66 -18.07 -1.66
N VAL A 66 15.49 -17.30 -0.57
CA VAL A 66 16.60 -16.82 0.26
C VAL A 66 17.26 -17.97 1.02
N ALA A 67 16.49 -18.78 1.75
CA ALA A 67 17.03 -19.85 2.59
C ALA A 67 17.76 -20.93 1.80
N ARG A 68 17.34 -21.19 0.56
CA ARG A 68 17.98 -22.18 -0.33
C ARG A 68 19.00 -21.57 -1.28
N ASN A 69 19.31 -20.28 -1.12
CA ASN A 69 20.21 -19.53 -2.00
C ASN A 69 19.93 -19.75 -3.50
N MET A 70 18.65 -19.68 -3.89
CA MET A 70 18.23 -19.86 -5.28
C MET A 70 18.57 -18.62 -6.13
N SER A 71 18.33 -18.69 -7.45
CA SER A 71 18.59 -17.57 -8.38
C SER A 71 17.83 -16.30 -7.98
N ASP A 72 18.48 -15.15 -8.14
CA ASP A 72 17.88 -13.82 -7.92
C ASP A 72 16.78 -13.50 -8.93
N ASP A 73 16.75 -14.19 -10.08
CA ASP A 73 15.65 -14.07 -11.05
C ASP A 73 14.30 -14.43 -10.42
N LEU A 74 14.30 -15.32 -9.42
CA LEU A 74 13.08 -15.73 -8.71
C LEU A 74 12.53 -14.63 -7.79
N LEU A 75 13.34 -13.63 -7.43
CA LEU A 75 12.92 -12.45 -6.67
C LEU A 75 12.33 -11.35 -7.58
N ASN A 76 12.50 -11.51 -8.89
CA ASN A 76 12.15 -10.53 -9.93
C ASN A 76 11.28 -11.15 -11.03
N ARG A 77 10.53 -12.20 -10.70
CA ARG A 77 9.63 -12.90 -11.62
C ARG A 77 8.31 -12.14 -11.74
N TYR A 78 8.38 -10.95 -12.32
CA TYR A 78 7.24 -10.03 -12.31
C TYR A 78 6.01 -10.58 -13.04
N ALA A 79 4.84 -10.21 -12.52
CA ALA A 79 3.57 -10.42 -13.19
C ALA A 79 3.51 -9.67 -14.54
N PRO A 80 2.65 -10.13 -15.47
CA PRO A 80 2.33 -9.42 -16.71
C PRO A 80 1.96 -7.94 -16.50
N ASN A 81 2.27 -7.11 -17.50
CA ASN A 81 2.12 -5.64 -17.42
C ASN A 81 0.68 -5.19 -17.13
N GLU A 82 -0.31 -5.93 -17.61
CA GLU A 82 -1.73 -5.71 -17.35
C GLU A 82 -2.07 -5.59 -15.85
N TYR A 83 -1.43 -6.38 -14.98
CA TYR A 83 -1.64 -6.27 -13.53
C TYR A 83 -0.97 -5.04 -12.93
N TRP A 84 0.21 -4.67 -13.43
CA TRP A 84 0.89 -3.45 -13.03
C TRP A 84 0.11 -2.19 -13.41
N GLU A 85 -0.53 -2.19 -14.58
CA GLU A 85 -1.42 -1.10 -15.01
C GLU A 85 -2.59 -0.93 -14.04
N LYS A 86 -3.26 -2.03 -13.65
CA LYS A 86 -4.33 -2.01 -12.64
C LYS A 86 -3.84 -1.51 -11.29
N TYR A 87 -2.64 -1.91 -10.87
CA TYR A 87 -2.02 -1.47 -9.61
C TYR A 87 -1.81 0.04 -9.60
N TYR A 88 -1.15 0.59 -10.62
CA TYR A 88 -0.91 2.03 -10.71
C TYR A 88 -2.19 2.85 -10.90
N ALA A 89 -3.18 2.32 -11.61
CA ALA A 89 -4.50 2.96 -11.72
C ALA A 89 -5.18 3.06 -10.35
N THR A 90 -5.09 2.00 -9.54
CA THR A 90 -5.63 1.96 -8.17
C THR A 90 -4.91 2.98 -7.27
N LEU A 91 -3.58 3.01 -7.29
CA LEU A 91 -2.80 3.98 -6.50
C LEU A 91 -3.12 5.44 -6.86
N LYS A 92 -3.22 5.78 -8.15
CA LYS A 92 -3.61 7.12 -8.61
C LYS A 92 -4.97 7.53 -8.06
N THR A 93 -5.90 6.58 -7.98
CA THR A 93 -7.25 6.82 -7.45
C THR A 93 -7.22 7.07 -5.95
N LEU A 94 -6.44 6.31 -5.19
CA LEU A 94 -6.26 6.50 -3.74
C LEU A 94 -5.65 7.87 -3.41
N VAL A 95 -4.61 8.28 -4.13
CA VAL A 95 -3.97 9.61 -3.94
C VAL A 95 -4.94 10.76 -4.23
N ARG A 96 -5.74 10.64 -5.29
CA ARG A 96 -6.78 11.64 -5.62
C ARG A 96 -7.86 11.75 -4.55
N GLN A 97 -8.23 10.64 -3.92
CA GLN A 97 -9.21 10.65 -2.83
C GLN A 97 -8.63 11.32 -1.57
N GLN A 98 -7.39 11.00 -1.20
CA GLN A 98 -6.73 11.59 -0.02
C GLN A 98 -6.56 13.11 -0.16
N THR A 99 -6.15 13.60 -1.34
CA THR A 99 -6.00 15.05 -1.58
C THR A 99 -7.33 15.81 -1.56
N ARG A 100 -8.45 15.14 -1.88
CA ARG A 100 -9.80 15.73 -1.76
C ARG A 100 -10.27 15.82 -0.30
N THR A 101 -9.96 14.83 0.52
CA THR A 101 -10.31 14.86 1.95
C THR A 101 -9.48 15.88 2.73
N SER A 102 -8.18 16.02 2.46
CA SER A 102 -7.32 17.00 3.16
C SER A 102 -7.67 18.45 2.86
N LYS A 103 -8.25 18.77 1.69
CA LYS A 103 -8.74 20.12 1.39
C LYS A 103 -10.00 20.52 2.15
N LYS A 104 -10.71 19.57 2.77
CA LYS A 104 -11.96 19.84 3.52
C LYS A 104 -11.75 20.16 5.01
N THR A 105 -10.54 20.05 5.56
CA THR A 105 -10.26 20.26 6.99
C THR A 105 -9.36 21.45 7.32
N ALA A 106 -9.01 22.29 6.34
CA ALA A 106 -8.33 23.56 6.62
C ALA A 106 -9.35 24.59 7.15
N ILE A 107 -9.83 24.40 8.38
CA ILE A 107 -10.42 25.49 9.16
C ILE A 107 -9.22 26.21 9.80
N PRO A 108 -8.89 27.45 9.42
CA PRO A 108 -7.92 28.24 10.16
C PRO A 108 -8.61 28.65 11.47
N THR A 109 -8.48 27.86 12.52
CA THR A 109 -8.96 28.27 13.84
C THR A 109 -7.91 29.15 14.52
N PRO A 110 -8.20 30.44 14.78
CA PRO A 110 -7.32 31.30 15.55
C PRO A 110 -7.52 31.00 17.04
N TYR A 111 -6.92 29.94 17.56
CA TYR A 111 -6.92 29.71 19.01
C TYR A 111 -5.86 30.60 19.68
N PHE A 112 -6.30 31.76 20.16
CA PHE A 112 -5.67 32.47 21.28
C PHE A 112 -5.67 31.56 22.51
N SER A 113 -4.50 31.12 22.99
CA SER A 113 -4.38 30.52 24.31
C SER A 113 -4.28 31.64 25.37
N ARG A 114 -5.37 31.92 26.08
CA ARG A 114 -5.26 32.57 27.40
C ARG A 114 -4.83 31.51 28.41
N ASN A 115 -3.62 31.67 28.94
CA ASN A 115 -3.08 30.84 30.01
C ASN A 115 -3.93 31.01 31.30
N PRO A 116 -4.52 29.95 31.88
CA PRO A 116 -5.36 30.05 33.08
C PRO A 116 -4.59 30.15 34.40
N TYR A 117 -3.26 30.21 34.42
CA TYR A 117 -2.46 30.36 35.64
C TYR A 117 -2.18 31.81 36.05
N SER A 118 -3.19 32.68 36.08
CA SER A 118 -3.08 33.94 36.82
C SER A 118 -4.37 34.19 37.59
N GLN A 119 -4.22 34.34 38.92
CA GLN A 119 -5.26 34.63 39.92
C GLN A 119 -5.90 33.42 40.60
N ALA A 120 -5.21 32.88 41.61
CA ALA A 120 -5.84 32.36 42.82
C ALA A 120 -4.82 32.32 43.98
N THR A 121 -4.46 33.48 44.51
CA THR A 121 -4.04 33.58 45.92
C THR A 121 -4.97 34.56 46.60
N SER A 122 -5.92 34.03 47.37
CA SER A 122 -6.67 34.78 48.37
C SER A 122 -6.39 34.16 49.75
N PRO A 123 -6.36 34.99 50.81
CA PRO A 123 -5.61 34.74 52.03
C PRO A 123 -6.32 33.83 53.04
N ILE A 124 -5.54 33.21 53.93
CA ILE A 124 -6.01 32.50 55.12
C ILE A 124 -6.19 33.54 56.25
N ILE A 125 -7.42 33.68 56.73
CA ILE A 125 -7.83 34.49 57.90
C ILE A 125 -7.59 33.67 59.18
N PRO A 126 -7.15 34.29 60.28
CA PRO A 126 -8.08 34.55 61.39
C PRO A 126 -8.32 36.05 61.65
#